data_AF-A0A4Y2WDG2-F1
#
_entry.id   AF-A0A4Y2WDG2-F1
#
_cell.length_a   1.000
_cell.length_b   1.000
_cell.length_c   1.000
_cell.angle_alpha   90.00
_cell.angle_beta   90.00
_cell.angle_gamma   90.00
#
_symmetry.space_group_name_H-M   'P 1'
#
loop_
_entity.id
_entity.type
_entity.pdbx_description
1 polymer ?
#
loop_
_entity_poly.entity_id
_entity_poly.type
_entity_poly.pdbx_seq_one_letter_code
_entity_poly.pdbx_strand_id
1 'polypeptide(L)'
;MTNMFSQLGEKKTPKIAPRNIPEIILKVIDNCNLILKEICQQFPKTENRLRKDFIGIRADTEENRERIINFFKEKKVEFVPNESFEDRPMKVVI
;
A
#
# COMPACT_ATOMS: atom_id res chain seq x y z
N MET A 1 -4.76 50.24 -15.36
CA MET A 1 -5.42 48.96 -15.68
C MET A 1 -4.37 48.01 -16.21
N THR A 2 -4.13 46.90 -15.50
CA THR A 2 -3.63 45.60 -15.99
C THR A 2 -2.91 44.90 -14.84
N ASN A 3 -3.70 44.03 -14.21
CA ASN A 3 -3.28 43.00 -13.28
C ASN A 3 -2.57 41.90 -14.10
N MET A 4 -1.34 41.55 -13.75
CA MET A 4 -0.71 40.29 -14.19
C MET A 4 -0.09 39.56 -13.01
N PHE A 5 -0.89 39.34 -11.96
CA PHE A 5 -0.66 38.23 -11.04
C PHE A 5 -1.03 36.93 -11.76
N SER A 6 -0.12 36.49 -12.63
CA SER A 6 -0.13 35.17 -13.25
C SER A 6 1.17 34.47 -12.85
N GLN A 7 1.29 34.14 -11.58
CA GLN A 7 2.09 32.99 -11.17
C GLN A 7 1.15 32.03 -10.48
N LEU A 8 0.35 31.36 -11.34
CA LEU A 8 -0.40 30.18 -10.98
C LEU A 8 0.56 29.16 -10.38
N GLY A 9 0.31 28.86 -9.11
CA GLY A 9 0.59 27.58 -8.47
C GLY A 9 1.94 26.99 -8.82
N GLU A 10 2.90 27.20 -7.93
CA GLU A 10 3.81 26.13 -7.57
C GLU A 10 2.97 24.88 -7.23
N LYS A 11 2.63 24.06 -8.25
CA LYS A 11 2.49 22.64 -8.04
C LYS A 11 3.91 22.18 -7.68
N LYS A 12 4.28 22.39 -6.42
CA LYS A 12 5.15 21.46 -5.71
C LYS A 12 4.41 20.14 -5.82
N THR A 13 4.64 19.43 -6.92
CA THR A 13 4.59 17.98 -6.90
C THR A 13 5.29 17.61 -5.61
N PRO A 14 4.60 16.99 -4.64
CA PRO A 14 5.30 16.45 -3.50
C PRO A 14 6.42 15.64 -4.11
N LYS A 15 7.67 16.00 -3.79
CA LYS A 15 8.86 15.22 -4.14
C LYS A 15 8.46 13.78 -3.91
N ILE A 16 8.29 13.02 -4.99
CA ILE A 16 7.86 11.63 -4.92
C ILE A 16 9.01 10.97 -4.17
N ALA A 17 8.84 10.81 -2.86
CA ALA A 17 9.70 9.99 -2.04
C ALA A 17 9.82 8.66 -2.78
N PRO A 18 11.03 8.08 -2.86
CA PRO A 18 11.33 6.97 -3.76
C PRO A 18 10.20 5.97 -3.65
N ARG A 19 9.52 5.68 -4.78
CA ARG A 19 8.32 4.83 -4.91
C ARG A 19 8.30 3.75 -3.83
N ASN A 20 7.77 4.09 -2.66
CA ASN A 20 7.79 3.20 -1.52
C ASN A 20 6.50 2.41 -1.69
N ILE A 21 6.64 1.26 -2.35
CA ILE A 21 5.54 0.32 -2.57
C ILE A 21 4.81 0.13 -1.24
N PRO A 22 3.50 0.45 -1.17
CA PRO A 22 2.77 0.45 0.08
C PRO A 22 2.64 -0.97 0.61
N GLU A 23 2.83 -1.13 1.91
CA GLU A 23 2.70 -2.42 2.60
C GLU A 23 1.25 -2.94 2.51
N ILE A 24 1.10 -4.25 2.40
CA ILE A 24 -0.16 -4.95 2.55
C ILE A 24 -0.25 -5.40 4.00
N ILE A 25 -1.30 -5.00 4.70
CA ILE A 25 -1.50 -5.38 6.09
C ILE A 25 -2.33 -6.65 6.12
N LEU A 26 -1.71 -7.74 6.58
CA LEU A 26 -2.36 -9.02 6.83
C LEU A 26 -2.69 -9.14 8.31
N LYS A 27 -3.91 -9.56 8.65
CA LYS A 27 -4.29 -9.83 10.05
C LYS A 27 -3.74 -11.18 10.47
N VAL A 28 -3.12 -11.27 11.65
CA VAL A 28 -2.64 -12.53 12.22
C VAL A 28 -3.83 -13.45 12.51
N ILE A 29 -3.87 -14.59 11.85
CA ILE A 29 -4.86 -15.67 12.00
C ILE A 29 -4.11 -17.01 12.15
N ASP A 30 -4.77 -18.08 12.58
CA ASP A 30 -4.12 -19.40 12.76
C ASP A 30 -3.31 -19.87 11.54
N ASN A 31 -3.80 -19.59 10.33
CA ASN A 31 -3.14 -19.99 9.08
C ASN A 31 -2.10 -18.98 8.55
N CYS A 32 -1.82 -17.89 9.27
CA CYS A 32 -0.87 -16.85 8.80
C CYS A 32 0.53 -17.39 8.56
N ASN A 33 1.02 -18.30 9.39
CA ASN A 33 2.36 -18.86 9.22
C ASN A 33 2.50 -19.64 7.90
N LEU A 34 1.43 -20.35 7.49
CA LEU A 34 1.40 -21.06 6.21
C LEU A 34 1.34 -20.08 5.04
N ILE A 35 0.46 -19.08 5.14
CA ILE A 35 0.30 -18.02 4.13
C ILE A 35 1.62 -17.26 3.92
N LEU A 36 2.29 -16.86 5.00
CA LEU A 36 3.59 -16.20 4.94
C LEU A 36 4.67 -17.07 4.30
N LYS A 37 4.68 -18.37 4.62
CA LYS A 37 5.62 -19.31 3.99
C LYS A 37 5.40 -19.41 2.49
N GLU A 38 4.14 -19.49 2.04
CA GLU A 38 3.81 -19.49 0.61
C GLU A 38 4.24 -18.17 -0.07
N ILE A 39 4.03 -17.03 0.58
CA ILE A 39 4.47 -15.72 0.06
C ILE A 39 5.99 -15.65 -0.05
N CYS A 40 6.72 -16.05 0.99
CA CYS A 40 8.19 -16.07 0.93
C CYS A 40 8.72 -17.02 -0.16
N GLN A 41 7.99 -18.08 -0.49
CA GLN A 41 8.35 -19.01 -1.57
C GLN A 41 8.07 -18.43 -2.97
N GLN A 42 6.91 -17.80 -3.18
CA GLN A 42 6.55 -17.22 -4.47
C GLN A 42 7.21 -15.86 -4.72
N PHE A 43 7.42 -15.08 -3.66
CA PHE A 43 7.93 -13.71 -3.68
C PHE A 43 9.10 -13.57 -2.70
N PRO A 44 10.28 -14.15 -3.03
CA PRO A 44 11.42 -14.20 -2.12
C PRO A 44 12.01 -12.82 -1.78
N LYS A 45 11.66 -11.78 -2.55
CA LYS A 45 12.09 -10.39 -2.33
C LYS A 45 11.07 -9.57 -1.51
N THR A 46 10.15 -10.23 -0.80
CA THR A 46 9.20 -9.56 0.10
C THR A 46 9.80 -9.31 1.48
N GLU A 47 9.59 -8.12 2.01
CA GLU A 47 9.88 -7.82 3.42
C GLU A 47 8.63 -8.06 4.25
N ASN A 48 8.76 -8.82 5.33
CA ASN A 48 7.65 -9.16 6.22
C ASN A 48 7.92 -8.58 7.60
N ARG A 49 6.98 -7.76 8.11
CA ARG A 49 7.12 -7.06 9.39
C ARG A 49 5.93 -7.36 10.29
N LEU A 50 6.15 -8.18 11.31
CA LEU A 50 5.16 -8.44 12.36
C LEU A 50 5.00 -7.21 13.25
N ARG A 51 3.75 -6.76 13.46
CA ARG A 51 3.34 -5.67 14.35
C ARG A 51 2.11 -6.07 15.15
N LYS A 52 2.33 -6.51 16.40
CA LYS A 52 1.27 -7.00 17.30
C LYS A 52 0.39 -8.04 16.58
N ASP A 53 -0.82 -7.66 16.21
CA ASP A 53 -1.85 -8.52 15.60
C ASP A 53 -1.87 -8.47 14.06
N PHE A 54 -0.92 -7.77 13.44
CA PHE A 54 -0.84 -7.61 12.00
C PHE A 54 0.56 -7.90 11.47
N ILE A 55 0.65 -8.34 10.22
CA ILE A 55 1.90 -8.48 9.48
C ILE A 55 1.84 -7.52 8.30
N GLY A 56 2.76 -6.56 8.28
CA GLY A 56 2.99 -5.71 7.12
C GLY A 56 3.86 -6.46 6.11
N ILE A 57 3.37 -6.62 4.89
CA ILE A 57 4.06 -7.32 3.80
C ILE A 57 4.39 -6.29 2.73
N ARG A 58 5.67 -6.09 2.47
CA ARG A 58 6.16 -5.16 1.46
C ARG A 58 6.75 -5.93 0.29
N ALA A 59 6.28 -5.64 -0.92
CA ALA A 59 6.86 -6.20 -2.14
C ALA A 59 7.99 -5.32 -2.67
N ASP A 60 8.89 -5.92 -3.45
CA ASP A 60 9.98 -5.22 -4.14
C ASP A 60 9.52 -4.47 -5.40
N THR A 61 8.43 -4.93 -6.02
CA THR A 61 7.79 -4.28 -7.18
C THR A 61 6.28 -4.14 -6.98
N GLU A 62 5.67 -3.19 -7.71
CA GLU A 62 4.21 -3.02 -7.75
C GLU A 62 3.53 -4.25 -8.35
N GLU A 63 4.12 -4.89 -9.36
CA GLU A 63 3.58 -6.15 -9.92
C GLU A 63 3.54 -7.27 -8.87
N ASN A 64 4.62 -7.46 -8.10
CA ASN A 64 4.64 -8.46 -7.05
C ASN A 64 3.62 -8.12 -5.96
N ARG A 65 3.41 -6.84 -5.66
CA ARG A 65 2.35 -6.41 -4.74
C ARG A 65 0.96 -6.81 -5.24
N GLU A 66 0.63 -6.53 -6.50
CA GLU A 66 -0.65 -6.91 -7.10
C GLU A 66 -0.86 -8.43 -7.11
N ARG A 67 0.20 -9.19 -7.40
CA ARG A 67 0.18 -10.65 -7.34
C ARG A 67 -0.09 -11.17 -5.93
N ILE A 68 0.51 -10.59 -4.90
CA ILE A 68 0.24 -10.94 -3.50
C ILE A 68 -1.20 -10.60 -3.11
N ILE A 69 -1.73 -9.46 -3.55
CA ILE A 69 -3.13 -9.08 -3.35
C ILE A 69 -4.08 -10.11 -3.98
N ASN A 70 -3.80 -10.53 -5.21
CA ASN A 70 -4.60 -11.55 -5.89
C ASN A 70 -4.52 -12.90 -5.18
N PHE A 71 -3.32 -13.30 -4.73
CA PHE A 71 -3.15 -14.51 -3.92
C PHE A 71 -4.00 -14.47 -2.64
N PHE A 72 -4.08 -13.34 -1.94
CA PHE A 72 -4.97 -13.21 -0.78
C PHE A 72 -6.44 -13.31 -1.13
N LYS A 73 -6.87 -12.71 -2.25
CA LYS A 73 -8.26 -12.82 -2.75
C LYS A 73 -8.62 -14.27 -3.06
N GLU A 74 -7.73 -15.01 -3.74
CA GLU A 74 -7.94 -16.42 -4.08
C GLU A 74 -8.04 -17.30 -2.83
N LYS A 75 -7.19 -17.06 -1.82
CA LYS A 75 -7.20 -17.76 -0.53
C LYS A 75 -8.35 -17.30 0.39
N LYS A 76 -9.13 -16.30 0.00
CA LYS A 76 -10.19 -15.65 0.81
C LYS A 76 -9.69 -15.18 2.19
N VAL A 77 -8.49 -14.62 2.20
CA VAL A 77 -7.84 -14.11 3.41
C VAL A 77 -8.19 -12.63 3.56
N GLU A 78 -8.48 -12.19 4.78
CA GLU A 78 -8.70 -10.77 5.07
C GLU A 78 -7.37 -10.02 5.08
N PHE A 79 -7.24 -9.03 4.20
CA PHE A 79 -6.10 -8.12 4.13
C PHE A 79 -6.57 -6.69 3.90
N VAL A 80 -5.74 -5.73 4.34
CA VAL A 80 -5.95 -4.30 4.10
C VAL A 80 -4.80 -3.81 3.21
N PRO A 81 -5.04 -3.52 1.93
CA PRO A 81 -4.04 -2.84 1.12
C PRO A 81 -3.89 -1.43 1.68
N ASN A 82 -2.67 -1.02 2.05
CA ASN A 82 -2.41 0.35 2.51
C ASN A 82 -2.37 1.36 1.32
N GLU A 83 -3.29 1.20 0.37
CA GLU A 83 -3.55 2.15 -0.72
C GLU A 83 -4.72 3.00 -0.29
N SER A 84 -4.50 4.08 0.49
CA SER A 84 -5.45 5.19 0.54
C SER A 84 -5.00 6.33 1.46
N PHE A 85 -4.62 7.44 0.84
CA PHE A 85 -5.20 8.73 1.23
C PHE A 85 -5.57 9.67 0.06
N GLU A 86 -5.41 9.28 -1.22
CA GLU A 86 -5.79 10.20 -2.32
C GLU A 86 -7.29 10.16 -2.71
N ASP A 87 -8.04 9.09 -2.41
CA ASP A 87 -9.45 8.97 -2.84
C ASP A 87 -10.47 8.97 -1.70
N ARG A 88 -10.15 9.58 -0.54
CA ARG A 88 -11.23 9.94 0.39
C ARG A 88 -11.74 11.31 -0.02
N PRO A 89 -12.99 11.47 -0.47
CA PRO A 89 -13.60 12.78 -0.52
C PRO A 89 -13.63 13.31 0.91
N MET A 90 -12.78 14.29 1.23
CA MET A 90 -12.91 15.08 2.45
C MET A 90 -14.30 15.71 2.40
N LYS A 91 -15.25 15.17 3.17
CA LYS A 91 -16.46 15.91 3.51
C LYS A 91 -16.02 17.11 4.34
N VAL A 92 -15.83 18.25 3.68
CA VAL A 92 -15.82 19.54 4.36
C VAL A 92 -17.24 19.71 4.89
N VAL A 93 -17.38 19.70 6.21
CA VAL A 93 -18.60 20.21 6.86
C VAL A 93 -18.45 21.73 6.84
N ILE A 94 -19.32 22.42 6.10
CA ILE A 94 -19.47 23.88 6.10
C ILE A 94 -20.42 24.25 7.24
#